data_AF-A0AAU7CEU1-F1
#
_entry.id   AF-A0AAU7CEU1-F1
#
_cell.length_a   1.000
_cell.length_b   1.000
_cell.length_c   1.000
_cell.angle_alpha   90.00
_cell.angle_beta   90.00
_cell.angle_gamma   90.00
#
_symmetry.space_group_name_H-M   'P 1'
#
loop_
_entity.id
_entity.type
_entity.pdbx_description
1 polymer ?
#
loop_
_entity_poly.entity_id
_entity_poly.type
_entity_poly.pdbx_seq_one_letter_code
_entity_poly.pdbx_strand_id
1 'polypeptide(L)'
;MFLWALAVFAWRLTLPGTLLNHLAWLVVSLCGVRIFFNFNPFLKLDGYYLLSDLLEMPNLRRRAWESVTGHLRWLLWGAARPAPGPRSRFLLGFGAMTWGYSVAFLCLMLAGMARLFDGSWGPAAIGFTLFMVAVRVRRRFRGILTGEVATMLRMRRKRCAVWALALTTLLVVLTAVRMEDRVGGSFSIRPATRVELRAPVAGFLRMVEFDEGDRVSAGQLVARLEVPDLLSRIAQKGAEVREARSRLRLLEVGSRPEEVAEQRLRVQRAKDWRDLAEQDLERNRQALQGELSKLDHMIDQNRAEYDYAETVVGLARKLLGKGALSGEQYQQAEVKRRVSRSQEEQVKSQKRAREAEGTLVSEAELARRETQWAEARSTLALLEAGTRPEEIEVARAHLARVEEEARFLEAGRNRLVITSPISGIVTTPRLKERTGLFLSEGQPICEIETLSILEAEVAVDEQDILRVRPGQEIFLRPRSRPFQTFTARVDRIAPATTRAQGPSGAVAPRPEDRGGIAEPGKVPGSVIVYCRMAGSSWGLRTGMTGYARIHCGRLPVGELLAFHLLRILRTEFWW
;
A
#
# COMPACT_ATOMS: atom_id res chain seq x y z
N MET A 1 72.54 -5.41 -3.30
CA MET A 1 72.46 -6.33 -4.45
C MET A 1 72.62 -7.79 -4.01
N PHE A 2 73.76 -8.21 -3.46
CA PHE A 2 73.99 -9.61 -3.07
C PHE A 2 72.95 -10.16 -2.07
N LEU A 3 72.67 -9.42 -1.00
CA LEU A 3 71.62 -9.74 -0.01
C LEU A 3 70.21 -9.87 -0.62
N TRP A 4 69.90 -9.07 -1.64
CA TRP A 4 68.60 -9.13 -2.32
C TRP A 4 68.49 -10.37 -3.21
N ALA A 5 69.52 -10.68 -3.99
CA ALA A 5 69.55 -11.87 -4.83
C ALA A 5 69.44 -13.16 -4.00
N LEU A 6 70.17 -13.23 -2.87
CA LEU A 6 70.07 -14.34 -1.92
C LEU A 6 68.64 -14.46 -1.34
N ALA A 7 68.03 -13.33 -0.95
CA ALA A 7 66.67 -13.31 -0.42
C ALA A 7 65.61 -13.69 -1.46
N VAL A 8 65.77 -13.32 -2.74
CA VAL A 8 64.89 -13.77 -3.84
C VAL A 8 64.97 -15.29 -4.00
N PHE A 9 66.18 -15.84 -3.95
CA PHE A 9 66.38 -17.29 -4.04
C PHE A 9 65.75 -18.01 -2.84
N ALA A 10 66.02 -17.52 -1.62
CA ALA A 10 65.43 -18.06 -0.39
C ALA A 10 63.89 -17.97 -0.40
N TRP A 11 63.33 -16.86 -0.88
CA TRP A 11 61.89 -16.68 -1.01
C TRP A 11 61.26 -17.66 -2.01
N ARG A 12 61.93 -17.91 -3.16
CA ARG A 12 61.40 -18.79 -4.20
C ARG A 12 61.50 -20.28 -3.87
N LEU A 13 62.50 -20.68 -3.07
CA LEU A 13 62.69 -22.08 -2.67
C LEU A 13 61.91 -22.47 -1.41
N THR A 14 61.47 -21.50 -0.60
CA THR A 14 60.74 -21.78 0.66
C THR A 14 59.23 -21.86 0.43
N LEU A 15 58.56 -22.76 1.15
CA LEU A 15 57.11 -22.91 1.07
C LEU A 15 56.37 -21.65 1.57
N PRO A 16 55.31 -21.21 0.88
CA PRO A 16 54.51 -20.05 1.29
C PRO A 16 53.86 -20.31 2.66
N GLY A 17 53.95 -19.34 3.57
CA GLY A 17 53.40 -19.43 4.94
C GLY A 17 54.43 -19.62 6.05
N THR A 18 55.69 -19.99 5.73
CA THR A 18 56.75 -20.12 6.75
C THR A 18 57.34 -18.76 7.16
N LEU A 19 57.88 -18.65 8.39
CA LEU A 19 58.56 -17.44 8.88
C LEU A 19 59.74 -17.04 7.99
N LEU A 20 60.50 -18.02 7.49
CA LEU A 20 61.63 -17.79 6.61
C LEU A 20 61.19 -17.20 5.26
N ASN A 21 60.05 -17.65 4.71
CA ASN A 21 59.49 -17.09 3.48
C ASN A 21 59.05 -15.63 3.68
N HIS A 22 58.43 -15.29 4.81
CA HIS A 22 58.02 -13.91 5.13
C HIS A 22 59.22 -12.98 5.31
N LEU A 23 60.26 -13.41 6.03
CA LEU A 23 61.49 -12.62 6.21
C LEU A 23 62.22 -12.43 4.88
N ALA A 24 62.33 -13.47 4.06
CA ALA A 24 62.91 -13.37 2.74
C ALA A 24 62.11 -12.40 1.86
N TRP A 25 60.78 -12.49 1.85
CA TRP A 25 59.90 -11.57 1.13
C TRP A 25 60.04 -10.12 1.59
N LEU A 26 60.16 -9.89 2.90
CA LEU A 26 60.35 -8.55 3.47
C LEU A 26 61.70 -7.95 3.05
N VAL A 27 62.78 -8.74 3.08
CA VAL A 27 64.10 -8.33 2.60
C VAL A 27 64.09 -8.08 1.09
N VAL A 28 63.41 -8.93 0.30
CA VAL A 28 63.23 -8.75 -1.15
C VAL A 28 62.49 -7.45 -1.43
N SER A 29 61.42 -7.16 -0.70
CA SER A 29 60.60 -5.96 -0.91
C SER A 29 61.37 -4.70 -0.52
N LEU A 30 61.96 -4.64 0.68
CA LEU A 30 62.70 -3.46 1.14
C LEU A 30 63.96 -3.19 0.30
N CYS A 31 64.76 -4.22 0.01
CA CYS A 31 65.95 -4.03 -0.81
C CYS A 31 65.59 -3.79 -2.29
N GLY A 32 64.51 -4.39 -2.80
CA GLY A 32 64.04 -4.19 -4.17
C GLY A 32 63.59 -2.76 -4.42
N VAL A 33 62.78 -2.20 -3.51
CA VAL A 33 62.38 -0.78 -3.56
C VAL A 33 63.61 0.12 -3.52
N ARG A 34 64.56 -0.13 -2.62
CA ARG A 34 65.80 0.66 -2.51
C ARG A 34 66.65 0.62 -3.78
N ILE A 35 66.79 -0.56 -4.41
CA ILE A 35 67.51 -0.72 -5.68
C ILE A 35 66.84 0.07 -6.79
N PHE A 36 65.51 0.00 -6.90
CA PHE A 36 64.73 0.74 -7.88
C PHE A 36 64.93 2.26 -7.75
N PHE A 37 64.93 2.78 -6.51
CA PHE A 37 65.23 4.19 -6.24
C PHE A 37 66.69 4.56 -6.56
N ASN A 38 67.66 3.70 -6.25
CA ASN A 38 69.07 3.95 -6.54
C ASN A 38 69.37 4.00 -8.04
N PHE A 39 68.67 3.23 -8.86
CA PHE A 39 68.81 3.25 -10.33
C PHE A 39 68.14 4.45 -11.00
N ASN A 40 67.39 5.26 -10.25
CA ASN A 40 66.72 6.43 -10.82
C ASN A 40 67.74 7.51 -11.23
N PRO A 41 67.82 7.86 -12.53
CA PRO A 41 68.80 8.83 -13.04
C PRO A 41 68.52 10.27 -12.62
N PHE A 42 67.31 10.58 -12.13
CA PHE A 42 66.91 11.94 -11.71
C PHE A 42 67.29 12.25 -10.26
N LEU A 43 67.60 11.23 -9.45
CA LEU A 43 68.12 11.39 -8.09
C LEU A 43 69.63 11.23 -8.11
N LYS A 44 70.36 12.00 -7.28
CA LYS A 44 71.83 11.93 -7.20
C LYS A 44 72.28 10.68 -6.41
N LEU A 45 71.95 9.52 -6.95
CA LEU A 45 72.26 8.17 -6.49
C LEU A 45 73.06 7.45 -7.59
N ASP A 46 73.25 6.14 -7.44
CA ASP A 46 74.11 5.33 -8.33
C ASP A 46 73.70 5.45 -9.82
N GLY A 47 72.40 5.47 -10.13
CA GLY A 47 71.90 5.61 -11.49
C GLY A 47 72.20 6.95 -12.15
N TYR A 48 72.29 8.04 -11.37
CA TYR A 48 72.73 9.33 -11.89
C TYR A 48 74.20 9.33 -12.26
N TYR A 49 75.06 8.71 -11.45
CA TYR A 49 76.48 8.62 -11.76
C TYR A 49 76.73 7.69 -12.94
N LEU A 50 76.00 6.58 -13.04
CA LEU A 50 76.03 5.72 -14.21
C LEU A 50 75.67 6.50 -15.49
N LEU A 51 74.62 7.32 -15.45
CA LEU A 51 74.23 8.16 -16.58
C LEU A 51 75.26 9.28 -16.85
N SER A 52 75.85 9.85 -15.80
CA SER A 52 76.88 10.89 -15.91
C SER A 52 78.15 10.37 -16.55
N ASP A 53 78.57 9.14 -16.20
CA ASP A 53 79.75 8.47 -16.73
C ASP A 53 79.51 7.95 -18.15
N LEU A 54 78.34 7.34 -18.43
CA LEU A 54 77.95 6.92 -19.78
C LEU A 54 77.92 8.09 -20.78
N LEU A 55 77.60 9.29 -20.30
CA LEU A 55 77.56 10.51 -21.11
C LEU A 55 78.89 11.28 -21.10
N GLU A 56 79.89 10.85 -20.34
CA GLU A 56 81.19 11.51 -20.12
C GLU A 56 81.05 12.98 -19.70
N MET A 57 79.99 13.31 -18.94
CA MET A 57 79.66 14.68 -18.55
C MET A 57 79.66 14.85 -17.03
N PRO A 58 80.78 15.28 -16.41
CA PRO A 58 80.79 15.55 -14.99
C PRO A 58 79.82 16.70 -14.66
N ASN A 59 79.10 16.57 -13.53
CA ASN A 59 78.13 17.55 -13.04
C ASN A 59 76.90 17.80 -13.94
N LEU A 60 76.39 16.74 -14.60
CA LEU A 60 75.20 16.75 -15.46
C LEU A 60 74.01 17.56 -14.91
N ARG A 61 73.62 17.36 -13.64
CA ARG A 61 72.44 18.05 -13.04
C ARG A 61 72.61 19.57 -12.95
N ARG A 62 73.82 20.03 -12.63
CA ARG A 62 74.12 21.48 -12.50
C ARG A 62 74.04 22.15 -13.88
N ARG A 63 74.66 21.54 -14.89
CA ARG A 63 74.63 22.02 -16.29
C ARG A 63 73.21 21.99 -16.88
N ALA A 64 72.45 20.94 -16.60
CA ALA A 64 71.05 20.84 -17.01
C ALA A 64 70.19 21.97 -16.39
N TRP A 65 70.41 22.28 -15.11
CA TRP A 65 69.72 23.38 -14.43
C TRP A 65 70.11 24.76 -14.98
N GLU A 66 71.40 24.98 -15.25
CA GLU A 66 71.89 26.22 -15.89
C GLU A 66 71.29 26.39 -17.30
N SER A 67 71.15 25.29 -18.06
CA SER A 67 70.49 25.30 -19.38
C SER A 67 69.00 25.64 -19.29
N VAL A 68 68.25 24.99 -18.38
CA VAL A 68 66.81 25.25 -18.18
C VAL A 68 66.58 26.69 -17.71
N THR A 69 67.34 27.16 -16.71
CA THR A 69 67.21 28.53 -16.21
C THR A 69 67.61 29.57 -17.26
N GLY A 70 68.66 29.30 -18.05
CA GLY A 70 69.05 30.16 -19.18
C GLY A 70 67.97 30.27 -20.26
N HIS A 71 67.32 29.15 -20.62
CA HIS A 71 66.22 29.16 -21.60
C HIS A 71 64.95 29.79 -21.06
N LEU A 72 64.61 29.56 -19.78
CA LEU A 72 63.47 30.21 -19.13
C LEU A 72 63.69 31.72 -19.04
N ARG A 73 64.93 32.15 -18.75
CA ARG A 73 65.38 33.56 -18.79
C ARG A 73 65.28 34.16 -20.19
N TRP A 74 65.57 33.40 -21.23
CA TRP A 74 65.39 33.86 -22.61
C TRP A 74 63.90 33.96 -23.00
N LEU A 75 63.09 32.92 -22.72
CA LEU A 75 61.69 32.82 -23.15
C LEU A 75 60.77 33.81 -22.43
N LEU A 76 60.84 33.87 -21.10
CA LEU A 76 59.97 34.73 -20.30
C LEU A 76 60.52 36.15 -20.15
N TRP A 77 61.85 36.30 -20.04
CA TRP A 77 62.50 37.56 -19.66
C TRP A 77 63.44 38.16 -20.72
N GLY A 78 63.64 37.49 -21.87
CA GLY A 78 64.39 38.03 -23.00
C GLY A 78 65.90 38.21 -22.79
N ALA A 79 66.52 37.43 -21.90
CA ALA A 79 67.99 37.36 -21.76
C ALA A 79 68.66 36.93 -23.08
N ALA A 80 69.97 37.13 -23.22
CA ALA A 80 70.71 36.63 -24.39
C ALA A 80 70.48 35.12 -24.57
N ARG A 81 70.26 34.67 -25.81
CA ARG A 81 70.03 33.25 -26.09
C ARG A 81 71.27 32.47 -25.62
N PRO A 82 71.12 31.46 -24.75
CA PRO A 82 72.26 30.68 -24.29
C PRO A 82 72.92 30.00 -25.50
N ALA A 83 74.26 30.07 -25.58
CA ALA A 83 75.01 29.51 -26.69
C ALA A 83 74.81 27.97 -26.78
N PRO A 84 74.62 27.41 -28.00
CA PRO A 84 74.40 25.97 -28.14
C PRO A 84 75.70 25.20 -27.85
N GLY A 85 75.81 24.63 -26.65
CA GLY A 85 76.84 23.65 -26.32
C GLY A 85 76.52 22.24 -26.86
N PRO A 86 77.49 21.31 -26.85
CA PRO A 86 77.26 19.92 -27.23
C PRO A 86 76.14 19.31 -26.38
N ARG A 87 75.17 18.64 -27.04
CA ARG A 87 73.97 18.01 -26.41
C ARG A 87 73.06 18.97 -25.61
N SER A 88 72.99 20.26 -25.98
CA SER A 88 72.14 21.27 -25.31
C SER A 88 70.65 20.92 -25.19
N ARG A 89 70.05 20.31 -26.22
CA ARG A 89 68.65 19.84 -26.21
C ARG A 89 68.43 18.72 -25.19
N PHE A 90 69.39 17.80 -25.06
CA PHE A 90 69.34 16.74 -24.06
C PHE A 90 69.44 17.32 -22.65
N LEU A 91 70.36 18.27 -22.40
CA LEU A 91 70.48 18.94 -21.10
C LEU A 91 69.19 19.69 -20.71
N LEU A 92 68.51 20.31 -21.68
CA LEU A 92 67.24 20.98 -21.45
C LEU A 92 66.12 19.97 -21.11
N GLY A 93 65.98 18.91 -21.90
CA GLY A 93 65.01 17.84 -21.66
C GLY A 93 65.24 17.14 -20.32
N PHE A 94 66.49 16.72 -20.07
CA PHE A 94 66.91 16.10 -18.81
C PHE A 94 66.70 17.04 -17.62
N GLY A 95 67.01 18.34 -17.76
CA GLY A 95 66.79 19.33 -16.72
C GLY A 95 65.31 19.54 -16.40
N ALA A 96 64.45 19.65 -17.42
CA ALA A 96 63.02 19.77 -17.26
C ALA A 96 62.41 18.52 -16.61
N MET A 97 62.82 17.33 -17.05
CA MET A 97 62.39 16.05 -16.47
C MET A 97 62.88 15.88 -15.03
N THR A 98 64.14 16.22 -14.73
CA THR A 98 64.67 16.17 -13.36
C THR A 98 63.94 17.13 -12.43
N TRP A 99 63.57 18.32 -12.93
CA TRP A 99 62.80 19.30 -12.18
C TRP A 99 61.37 18.83 -11.94
N GLY A 100 60.68 18.36 -12.99
CA GLY A 100 59.35 17.77 -12.88
C GLY A 100 59.30 16.60 -11.92
N TYR A 101 60.27 15.67 -12.03
CA TYR A 101 60.41 14.54 -11.10
C TYR A 101 60.66 15.01 -9.66
N SER A 102 61.54 15.99 -9.45
CA SER A 102 61.83 16.52 -8.11
C SER A 102 60.60 17.19 -7.48
N VAL A 103 59.81 17.93 -8.27
CA VAL A 103 58.57 18.58 -7.82
C VAL A 103 57.50 17.54 -7.52
N ALA A 104 57.29 16.58 -8.42
CA ALA A 104 56.33 15.49 -8.23
C ALA A 104 56.66 14.65 -6.98
N PHE A 105 57.94 14.30 -6.80
CA PHE A 105 58.40 13.58 -5.61
C PHE A 105 58.21 14.39 -4.33
N LEU A 106 58.52 15.69 -4.36
CA LEU A 106 58.29 16.58 -3.21
C LEU A 106 56.79 16.70 -2.90
N CYS A 107 55.93 16.88 -3.91
CA CYS A 107 54.48 16.94 -3.74
C CYS A 107 53.93 15.62 -3.16
N LEU A 108 54.41 14.48 -3.65
CA LEU A 108 54.03 13.16 -3.14
C LEU A 108 54.48 12.97 -1.68
N MET A 109 55.71 13.36 -1.35
CA MET A 109 56.23 13.33 0.02
C MET A 109 55.42 14.25 0.95
N LEU A 110 55.08 15.46 0.51
CA LEU A 110 54.27 16.41 1.27
C LEU A 110 52.84 15.92 1.47
N ALA A 111 52.21 15.34 0.44
CA ALA A 111 50.89 14.73 0.52
C ALA A 111 50.89 13.53 1.48
N GLY A 112 51.92 12.68 1.43
CA GLY A 112 52.10 11.58 2.38
C GLY A 112 52.30 12.07 3.82
N MET A 113 53.08 13.14 4.01
CA MET A 113 53.31 13.72 5.33
C MET A 113 52.04 14.38 5.87
N ALA A 114 51.29 15.12 5.05
CA ALA A 114 50.01 15.72 5.45
C ALA A 114 49.01 14.65 5.94
N ARG A 115 48.92 13.51 5.24
CA ARG A 115 48.07 12.37 5.63
C ARG A 115 48.47 11.73 6.97
N LEU A 116 49.76 11.69 7.30
CA LEU A 116 50.25 11.15 8.59
C LEU A 116 49.89 12.04 9.79
N PHE A 117 49.60 13.33 9.57
CA PHE A 117 49.37 14.33 10.63
C PHE A 117 47.87 14.68 10.85
N ASP A 118 46.94 13.94 10.23
CA ASP A 118 45.51 14.27 10.17
C ASP A 118 44.72 14.06 11.49
N GLY A 119 45.40 13.88 12.63
CA GLY A 119 44.77 13.49 13.90
C GLY A 119 44.77 14.50 15.05
N SER A 120 45.57 15.58 15.02
CA SER A 120 45.58 16.59 16.11
C SER A 120 46.41 17.86 15.87
N TRP A 121 47.27 17.90 14.84
CA TRP A 121 48.19 19.02 14.60
C TRP A 121 48.06 19.62 13.18
N GLY A 122 46.90 19.46 12.53
CA GLY A 122 46.65 19.81 11.12
C GLY A 122 47.18 21.17 10.64
N PRO A 123 46.77 22.30 11.23
CA PRO A 123 47.25 23.61 10.80
C PRO A 123 48.75 23.84 11.10
N ALA A 124 49.27 23.26 12.18
CA ALA A 124 50.70 23.34 12.50
C ALA A 124 51.56 22.51 11.53
N ALA A 125 51.08 21.34 11.10
CA ALA A 125 51.73 20.50 10.10
C ALA A 125 51.71 21.15 8.71
N ILE A 126 50.58 21.76 8.31
CA ILE A 126 50.48 22.56 7.08
C ILE A 126 51.39 23.79 7.16
N GLY A 127 51.44 24.46 8.31
CA GLY A 127 52.36 25.57 8.57
C GLY A 127 53.83 25.16 8.47
N PHE A 128 54.22 24.05 9.09
CA PHE A 128 55.59 23.53 9.07
C PHE A 128 56.01 23.01 7.68
N THR A 129 55.11 22.36 6.95
CA THR A 129 55.34 21.94 5.56
C THR A 129 55.48 23.14 4.63
N LEU A 130 54.58 24.12 4.70
CA LEU A 130 54.69 25.37 3.96
C LEU A 130 55.98 26.13 4.34
N PHE A 131 56.37 26.13 5.62
CA PHE A 131 57.62 26.72 6.07
C PHE A 131 58.85 26.00 5.49
N MET A 132 58.89 24.67 5.52
CA MET A 132 59.96 23.87 4.91
C MET A 132 60.07 24.09 3.40
N VAL A 133 58.93 24.10 2.70
CA VAL A 133 58.87 24.42 1.26
C VAL A 133 59.32 25.85 1.02
N ALA A 134 58.81 26.82 1.77
CA ALA A 134 59.18 28.22 1.66
C ALA A 134 60.67 28.44 1.93
N VAL A 135 61.29 27.76 2.91
CA VAL A 135 62.73 27.82 3.17
C VAL A 135 63.52 27.21 2.01
N ARG A 136 63.09 26.07 1.46
CA ARG A 136 63.78 25.43 0.33
C ARG A 136 63.66 26.23 -0.96
N VAL A 137 62.47 26.75 -1.25
CA VAL A 137 62.18 27.63 -2.38
C VAL A 137 62.93 28.95 -2.21
N ARG A 138 62.89 29.59 -1.03
CA ARG A 138 63.63 30.82 -0.73
C ARG A 138 65.14 30.63 -0.88
N ARG A 139 65.73 29.52 -0.42
CA ARG A 139 67.16 29.23 -0.64
C ARG A 139 67.49 29.05 -2.13
N ARG A 140 66.60 28.41 -2.90
CA ARG A 140 66.79 28.14 -4.33
C ARG A 140 66.59 29.38 -5.21
N PHE A 141 65.64 30.25 -4.85
CA PHE A 141 65.24 31.46 -5.57
C PHE A 141 65.86 32.74 -4.99
N ARG A 142 66.68 32.67 -3.93
CA ARG A 142 67.37 33.84 -3.34
C ARG A 142 68.15 34.60 -4.41
N GLY A 143 68.83 33.90 -5.31
CA GLY A 143 69.56 34.51 -6.43
C GLY A 143 68.70 35.18 -7.50
N ILE A 144 67.39 34.89 -7.58
CA ILE A 144 66.45 35.50 -8.53
C ILE A 144 65.76 36.72 -7.90
N LEU A 145 65.35 36.64 -6.62
CA LEU A 145 64.60 37.69 -5.95
C LEU A 145 65.47 38.84 -5.41
N THR A 146 66.73 38.59 -5.02
CA THR A 146 67.60 39.67 -4.54
C THR A 146 68.47 40.21 -5.68
N GLY A 147 67.99 41.26 -6.36
CA GLY A 147 68.79 42.16 -7.21
C GLY A 147 68.49 42.11 -8.71
N GLU A 148 68.31 40.93 -9.31
CA GLU A 148 68.13 40.79 -10.76
C GLU A 148 66.71 41.13 -11.24
N VAL A 149 65.66 40.74 -10.51
CA VAL A 149 64.27 41.03 -10.92
C VAL A 149 63.96 42.54 -10.87
N ALA A 150 64.47 43.25 -9.86
CA ALA A 150 64.29 44.70 -9.73
C ALA A 150 65.04 45.50 -10.81
N THR A 151 66.25 45.06 -11.18
CA THR A 151 67.00 45.65 -12.31
C THR A 151 66.37 45.31 -13.67
N MET A 152 65.80 44.11 -13.82
CA MET A 152 65.11 43.67 -15.04
C MET A 152 63.75 44.34 -15.28
N LEU A 153 62.93 44.60 -14.25
CA LEU A 153 61.68 45.37 -14.38
C LEU A 153 61.94 46.82 -14.85
N ARG A 154 63.09 47.40 -14.50
CA ARG A 154 63.50 48.74 -14.94
C ARG A 154 64.01 48.77 -16.38
N MET A 155 64.81 47.79 -16.81
CA MET A 155 65.47 47.84 -18.13
C MET A 155 64.60 47.45 -19.33
N ARG A 156 63.52 46.66 -19.18
CA ARG A 156 62.73 46.17 -20.33
C ARG A 156 61.20 46.23 -20.12
N ARG A 157 60.72 47.40 -19.66
CA ARG A 157 59.30 47.71 -19.34
C ARG A 157 58.29 47.26 -20.41
N LYS A 158 58.61 47.35 -21.71
CA LYS A 158 57.67 47.01 -22.81
C LYS A 158 57.21 45.54 -22.78
N ARG A 159 58.09 44.58 -22.49
CA ARG A 159 57.73 43.15 -22.48
C ARG A 159 57.00 42.74 -21.19
N CYS A 160 57.39 43.31 -20.05
CA CYS A 160 56.64 43.15 -18.81
C CYS A 160 55.24 43.76 -18.92
N ALA A 161 55.09 44.90 -19.59
CA ALA A 161 53.79 45.50 -19.87
C ALA A 161 52.94 44.62 -20.80
N VAL A 162 53.52 43.99 -21.83
CA VAL A 162 52.80 43.03 -22.70
C VAL A 162 52.32 41.81 -21.90
N TRP A 163 53.14 41.24 -21.02
CA TRP A 163 52.72 40.12 -20.18
C TRP A 163 51.69 40.52 -19.12
N ALA A 164 51.83 41.69 -18.50
CA ALA A 164 50.84 42.22 -17.57
C ALA A 164 49.50 42.51 -18.28
N LEU A 165 49.55 43.08 -19.48
CA LEU A 165 48.37 43.28 -20.32
C LEU A 165 47.76 41.95 -20.73
N ALA A 166 48.54 40.97 -21.18
CA ALA A 166 48.06 39.65 -21.54
C ALA A 166 47.37 38.96 -20.35
N LEU A 167 47.98 38.98 -19.15
CA LEU A 167 47.42 38.38 -17.95
C LEU A 167 46.14 39.09 -17.48
N THR A 168 46.10 40.42 -17.56
CA THR A 168 44.90 41.19 -17.22
C THR A 168 43.80 40.99 -18.26
N THR A 169 44.10 40.95 -19.56
CA THR A 169 43.11 40.62 -20.60
C THR A 169 42.56 39.20 -20.42
N LEU A 170 43.40 38.22 -20.07
CA LEU A 170 42.97 36.86 -19.77
C LEU A 170 42.03 36.84 -18.56
N LEU A 171 42.37 37.57 -17.49
CA LEU A 171 41.53 37.67 -16.30
C LEU A 171 40.18 38.35 -16.60
N VAL A 172 40.17 39.41 -17.41
CA VAL A 172 38.95 40.09 -17.88
C VAL A 172 38.12 39.15 -18.75
N VAL A 173 38.72 38.41 -19.68
CA VAL A 173 38.01 37.42 -20.51
C VAL A 173 37.38 36.34 -19.63
N LEU A 174 38.12 35.80 -18.66
CA LEU A 174 37.63 34.77 -17.75
C LEU A 174 36.47 35.25 -16.85
N THR A 175 36.39 36.54 -16.52
CA THR A 175 35.38 37.08 -15.60
C THR A 175 34.22 37.80 -16.29
N ALA A 176 34.47 38.49 -17.40
CA ALA A 176 33.48 39.32 -18.10
C ALA A 176 32.74 38.57 -19.22
N VAL A 177 33.39 37.60 -19.89
CA VAL A 177 32.71 36.81 -20.92
C VAL A 177 31.80 35.81 -20.22
N ARG A 178 30.48 36.04 -20.31
CA ARG A 178 29.45 35.14 -19.80
C ARG A 178 28.97 34.22 -20.91
N MET A 179 29.13 32.92 -20.73
CA MET A 179 28.62 31.90 -21.64
C MET A 179 27.34 31.28 -21.09
N GLU A 180 26.47 30.86 -22.00
CA GLU A 180 25.25 30.13 -21.64
C GLU A 180 25.60 28.71 -21.24
N ASP A 181 25.31 28.38 -19.98
CA ASP A 181 25.48 27.02 -19.48
C ASP A 181 24.27 26.18 -19.88
N ARG A 182 24.55 25.02 -20.49
CA ARG A 182 23.52 24.10 -20.98
C ARG A 182 23.83 22.70 -20.50
N VAL A 183 22.88 22.12 -19.76
CA VAL A 183 22.95 20.73 -19.31
C VAL A 183 22.15 19.87 -20.28
N GLY A 184 22.78 18.82 -20.79
CA GLY A 184 22.20 17.94 -21.80
C GLY A 184 21.80 16.58 -21.22
N GLY A 185 20.71 16.01 -21.72
CA GLY A 185 20.22 14.69 -21.32
C GLY A 185 19.38 14.03 -22.40
N SER A 186 19.32 12.70 -22.40
CA SER A 186 18.32 12.00 -23.22
C SER A 186 16.94 12.18 -22.59
N PHE A 187 15.89 12.28 -23.41
CA PHE A 187 14.52 12.34 -22.89
C PHE A 187 13.60 11.32 -23.54
N SER A 188 12.54 10.95 -22.81
CA SER A 188 11.38 10.24 -23.34
C SER A 188 10.10 11.02 -23.02
N ILE A 189 9.15 10.99 -23.95
CA ILE A 189 7.83 11.64 -23.76
C ILE A 189 6.86 10.64 -23.17
N ARG A 190 6.16 11.05 -22.13
CA ARG A 190 5.10 10.30 -21.45
C ARG A 190 3.83 11.13 -21.35
N PRO A 191 2.66 10.48 -21.28
CA PRO A 191 1.42 11.19 -21.00
C PRO A 191 1.43 11.65 -19.53
N ALA A 192 0.81 12.80 -19.25
CA ALA A 192 0.63 13.25 -17.87
C ALA A 192 -0.31 12.32 -17.08
N THR A 193 -1.23 11.65 -17.77
CA THR A 193 -2.17 10.69 -17.18
C THR A 193 -2.33 9.48 -18.10
N ARG A 194 -2.00 8.31 -17.55
CA ARG A 194 -2.21 7.00 -18.18
C ARG A 194 -3.05 6.16 -17.24
N VAL A 195 -4.12 5.57 -17.75
CA VAL A 195 -4.99 4.66 -17.01
C VAL A 195 -5.05 3.35 -17.75
N GLU A 196 -4.79 2.26 -17.02
CA GLU A 196 -4.93 0.90 -17.51
C GLU A 196 -6.31 0.38 -17.09
N LEU A 197 -7.17 0.13 -18.07
CA LEU A 197 -8.47 -0.49 -17.86
C LEU A 197 -8.29 -1.98 -17.63
N ARG A 198 -8.80 -2.46 -16.50
CA ARG A 198 -8.74 -3.87 -16.09
C ARG A 198 -10.13 -4.47 -16.04
N ALA A 199 -10.22 -5.78 -16.26
CA ALA A 199 -11.47 -6.51 -16.17
C ALA A 199 -11.98 -6.52 -14.72
N PRO A 200 -13.17 -5.94 -14.44
CA PRO A 200 -13.72 -5.89 -13.08
C PRO A 200 -14.38 -7.22 -12.65
N VAL A 201 -14.66 -8.11 -13.60
CA VAL A 201 -15.26 -9.44 -13.39
C VAL A 201 -14.65 -10.37 -14.44
N ALA A 202 -14.48 -11.65 -14.11
CA ALA A 202 -14.03 -12.64 -15.07
C ALA A 202 -15.11 -12.92 -16.13
N GLY A 203 -14.75 -12.93 -17.41
CA GLY A 203 -15.68 -13.12 -18.51
C GLY A 203 -15.04 -13.03 -19.90
N PHE A 204 -15.84 -13.26 -20.94
CA PHE A 204 -15.39 -13.18 -22.33
C PHE A 204 -15.59 -11.77 -22.87
N LEU A 205 -14.63 -11.27 -23.65
CA LEU A 205 -14.74 -9.97 -24.29
C LEU A 205 -15.69 -10.03 -25.49
N ARG A 206 -16.96 -9.65 -25.34
CA ARG A 206 -17.97 -9.77 -26.40
C ARG A 206 -17.80 -8.71 -27.49
N MET A 207 -17.59 -7.47 -27.07
CA MET A 207 -17.59 -6.32 -27.96
C MET A 207 -16.57 -5.28 -27.49
N VAL A 208 -15.87 -4.71 -28.46
CA VAL A 208 -14.92 -3.62 -28.28
C VAL A 208 -15.25 -2.55 -29.31
N GLU A 209 -15.49 -1.32 -28.86
CA GLU A 209 -15.90 -0.22 -29.74
C GLU A 209 -14.70 0.50 -30.39
N PHE A 210 -13.53 0.47 -29.73
CA PHE A 210 -12.35 1.24 -30.12
C PHE A 210 -11.16 0.36 -30.49
N ASP A 211 -10.31 0.89 -31.37
CA ASP A 211 -9.00 0.31 -31.66
C ASP A 211 -7.86 1.27 -31.32
N GLU A 212 -6.62 0.82 -31.51
CA GLU A 212 -5.43 1.64 -31.32
C GLU A 212 -5.51 2.95 -32.09
N GLY A 213 -5.33 4.07 -31.39
CA GLY A 213 -5.35 5.41 -31.98
C GLY A 213 -6.71 6.12 -31.93
N ASP A 214 -7.79 5.43 -31.59
CA ASP A 214 -9.11 6.04 -31.45
C ASP A 214 -9.21 6.93 -30.21
N ARG A 215 -9.97 8.03 -30.33
CA ARG A 215 -10.24 8.96 -29.23
C ARG A 215 -11.48 8.52 -28.45
N VAL A 216 -11.36 8.50 -27.13
CA VAL A 216 -12.41 8.11 -26.19
C VAL A 216 -12.66 9.26 -25.21
N SER A 217 -13.93 9.52 -24.92
CA SER A 217 -14.35 10.49 -23.90
C SER A 217 -14.54 9.84 -22.54
N ALA A 218 -14.43 10.61 -21.46
CA ALA A 218 -14.75 10.12 -20.12
C ALA A 218 -16.22 9.64 -20.05
N GLY A 219 -16.43 8.46 -19.46
CA GLY A 219 -17.72 7.77 -19.36
C GLY A 219 -18.12 6.96 -20.61
N GLN A 220 -17.38 7.06 -21.71
CA GLN A 220 -17.72 6.36 -22.95
C GLN A 220 -17.47 4.85 -22.83
N LEU A 221 -18.37 4.05 -23.42
CA LEU A 221 -18.30 2.59 -23.45
C LEU A 221 -17.09 2.13 -24.28
N VAL A 222 -16.14 1.45 -23.65
CA VAL A 222 -14.94 0.92 -24.33
C VAL A 222 -15.13 -0.53 -24.74
N ALA A 223 -15.59 -1.35 -23.79
CA ALA A 223 -15.77 -2.78 -24.00
C ALA A 223 -16.95 -3.31 -23.19
N ARG A 224 -17.52 -4.41 -23.67
CA ARG A 224 -18.55 -5.18 -22.95
C ARG A 224 -18.08 -6.61 -22.75
N LEU A 225 -18.04 -7.03 -21.50
CA LEU A 225 -17.83 -8.42 -21.13
C LEU A 225 -19.14 -9.20 -21.20
N GLU A 226 -19.03 -10.49 -21.45
CA GLU A 226 -20.11 -11.44 -21.39
C GLU A 226 -19.71 -12.60 -20.50
N VAL A 227 -20.59 -12.91 -19.54
CA VAL A 227 -20.46 -14.07 -18.69
C VAL A 227 -21.63 -14.99 -19.05
N PRO A 228 -21.34 -16.12 -19.73
CA PRO A 228 -22.34 -17.16 -19.95
C PRO A 228 -23.00 -17.53 -18.62
N ASP A 229 -24.30 -17.78 -18.64
CA ASP A 229 -25.15 -18.13 -17.48
C ASP A 229 -25.46 -17.01 -16.47
N LEU A 230 -24.83 -15.83 -16.52
CA LEU A 230 -25.10 -14.77 -15.53
C LEU A 230 -26.57 -14.34 -15.51
N LEU A 231 -27.18 -14.19 -16.70
CA LEU A 231 -28.60 -13.85 -16.81
C LEU A 231 -29.51 -14.93 -16.22
N SER A 232 -29.19 -16.20 -16.48
CA SER A 232 -29.92 -17.35 -15.91
C SER A 232 -29.81 -17.37 -14.38
N ARG A 233 -28.62 -17.09 -13.83
CA ARG A 233 -28.42 -16.99 -12.38
C ARG A 233 -29.18 -15.83 -11.76
N ILE A 234 -29.20 -14.67 -12.40
CA ILE A 234 -30.02 -13.52 -11.96
C ILE A 234 -31.51 -13.88 -11.99
N ALA A 235 -31.97 -14.53 -13.05
CA ALA A 235 -33.37 -14.96 -13.16
C ALA A 235 -33.75 -15.99 -12.07
N GLN A 236 -32.87 -16.97 -11.81
CA GLN A 236 -33.04 -17.97 -10.75
C GLN A 236 -33.11 -17.30 -9.37
N LYS A 237 -32.15 -16.43 -9.04
CA LYS A 237 -32.15 -15.72 -7.75
C LYS A 237 -33.33 -14.76 -7.62
N GLY A 238 -33.74 -14.11 -8.70
CA GLY A 238 -34.96 -13.31 -8.73
C GLY A 238 -36.23 -14.14 -8.47
N ALA A 239 -36.27 -15.41 -8.88
CA ALA A 239 -37.35 -16.33 -8.53
C ALA A 239 -37.33 -16.72 -7.05
N GLU A 240 -36.14 -17.00 -6.50
CA GLU A 240 -35.97 -17.27 -5.05
C GLU A 240 -36.42 -16.08 -4.19
N VAL A 241 -36.10 -14.84 -4.59
CA VAL A 241 -36.61 -13.62 -3.92
C VAL A 241 -38.13 -13.59 -3.92
N ARG A 242 -38.78 -13.91 -5.06
CA ARG A 242 -40.25 -13.93 -5.15
C ARG A 242 -40.87 -15.02 -4.27
N GLU A 243 -40.24 -16.18 -4.17
CA GLU A 243 -40.67 -17.26 -3.27
C GLU A 243 -40.55 -16.81 -1.81
N ALA A 244 -39.37 -16.34 -1.39
CA ALA A 244 -39.12 -15.89 -0.03
C ALA A 244 -40.06 -14.76 0.40
N ARG A 245 -40.32 -13.79 -0.50
CA ARG A 245 -41.25 -12.69 -0.25
C ARG A 245 -42.69 -13.18 -0.12
N SER A 246 -43.07 -14.21 -0.88
CA SER A 246 -44.41 -14.79 -0.79
C SER A 246 -44.58 -15.61 0.48
N ARG A 247 -43.55 -16.35 0.91
CA ARG A 247 -43.52 -17.04 2.20
C ARG A 247 -43.65 -16.06 3.37
N LEU A 248 -42.89 -14.94 3.35
CA LEU A 248 -43.01 -13.90 4.37
C LEU A 248 -44.44 -13.34 4.43
N ARG A 249 -45.04 -13.01 3.28
CA ARG A 249 -46.43 -12.52 3.21
C ARG A 249 -47.44 -13.51 3.78
N LEU A 250 -47.28 -14.81 3.53
CA LEU A 250 -48.16 -15.83 4.11
C LEU A 250 -48.07 -15.84 5.65
N LEU A 251 -46.88 -15.67 6.21
CA LEU A 251 -46.67 -15.61 7.67
C LEU A 251 -47.16 -14.29 8.28
N GLU A 252 -47.02 -13.15 7.57
CA GLU A 252 -47.51 -11.84 8.02
C GLU A 252 -49.04 -11.75 8.02
N VAL A 253 -49.71 -12.39 7.06
CA VAL A 253 -51.18 -12.47 7.03
C VAL A 253 -51.68 -13.47 8.08
N GLY A 254 -50.93 -14.54 8.35
CA GLY A 254 -51.28 -15.54 9.34
C GLY A 254 -52.51 -16.35 8.96
N SER A 255 -53.40 -16.59 9.93
CA SER A 255 -54.65 -17.34 9.75
C SER A 255 -55.59 -16.63 8.78
N ARG A 256 -56.33 -17.40 7.97
CA ARG A 256 -57.29 -16.80 7.04
C ARG A 256 -58.42 -16.12 7.82
N PRO A 257 -58.92 -14.95 7.37
CA PRO A 257 -60.02 -14.26 8.06
C PRO A 257 -61.31 -15.12 8.10
N GLU A 258 -61.51 -15.97 7.09
CA GLU A 258 -62.61 -16.93 7.03
C GLU A 258 -62.53 -17.98 8.15
N GLU A 259 -61.34 -18.54 8.41
CA GLU A 259 -61.10 -19.53 9.48
C GLU A 259 -61.31 -18.90 10.87
N VAL A 260 -60.85 -17.66 11.06
CA VAL A 260 -61.07 -16.92 12.32
C VAL A 260 -62.56 -16.65 12.53
N ALA A 261 -63.29 -16.27 11.48
CA ALA A 261 -64.73 -16.03 11.55
C ALA A 261 -65.51 -17.32 11.87
N GLU A 262 -65.18 -18.44 11.23
CA GLU A 262 -65.77 -19.74 11.53
C GLU A 262 -65.53 -20.15 12.99
N GLN A 263 -64.30 -19.99 13.49
CA GLN A 263 -63.98 -20.33 14.86
C GLN A 263 -64.66 -19.40 15.87
N ARG A 264 -64.82 -18.11 15.56
CA ARG A 264 -65.63 -17.18 16.39
C ARG A 264 -67.07 -17.66 16.53
N LEU A 265 -67.68 -18.11 15.42
CA LEU A 265 -69.03 -18.69 15.46
C LEU A 265 -69.07 -19.96 16.31
N ARG A 266 -68.03 -20.79 16.28
CA ARG A 266 -67.93 -21.98 17.14
C ARG A 266 -67.83 -21.62 18.62
N VAL A 267 -67.04 -20.60 18.99
CA VAL A 267 -66.97 -20.08 20.35
C VAL A 267 -68.32 -19.55 20.81
N GLN A 268 -69.01 -18.80 19.95
CA GLN A 268 -70.32 -18.26 20.25
C GLN A 268 -71.35 -19.38 20.49
N ARG A 269 -71.43 -20.38 19.61
CA ARG A 269 -72.31 -21.55 19.81
C ARG A 269 -71.99 -22.30 21.09
N ALA A 270 -70.71 -22.51 21.39
CA ALA A 270 -70.30 -23.20 22.63
C ALA A 270 -70.68 -22.40 23.88
N LYS A 271 -70.61 -21.06 23.82
CA LYS A 271 -71.08 -20.18 24.88
C LYS A 271 -72.59 -20.31 25.07
N ASP A 272 -73.37 -20.25 23.99
CA ASP A 272 -74.83 -20.36 24.05
C ASP A 272 -75.26 -21.70 24.67
N TRP A 273 -74.57 -22.80 24.35
CA TRP A 273 -74.81 -24.11 24.98
C TRP A 273 -74.44 -24.14 26.47
N ARG A 274 -73.38 -23.44 26.88
CA ARG A 274 -73.02 -23.31 28.31
C ARG A 274 -74.08 -22.52 29.04
N ASP A 275 -74.51 -21.38 28.49
CA ASP A 275 -75.52 -20.51 29.08
C ASP A 275 -76.87 -21.24 29.22
N LEU A 276 -77.23 -22.10 28.25
CA LEU A 276 -78.40 -22.97 28.36
C LEU A 276 -78.26 -24.01 29.47
N ALA A 277 -77.12 -24.70 29.55
CA ALA A 277 -76.87 -25.70 30.60
C ALA A 277 -76.88 -25.07 32.00
N GLU A 278 -76.42 -23.82 32.13
CA GLU A 278 -76.47 -23.04 33.37
C GLU A 278 -77.91 -22.72 33.76
N GLN A 279 -78.76 -22.32 32.81
CA GLN A 279 -80.19 -22.11 33.04
C GLN A 279 -80.92 -23.40 33.43
N ASP A 280 -80.58 -24.53 32.80
CA ASP A 280 -81.18 -25.83 33.12
C ASP A 280 -80.77 -26.31 34.51
N LEU A 281 -79.51 -26.09 34.92
CA LEU A 281 -79.05 -26.36 36.28
C LEU A 281 -79.84 -25.55 37.31
N GLU A 282 -80.02 -24.25 37.06
CA GLU A 282 -80.78 -23.38 37.96
C GLU A 282 -82.26 -23.82 38.07
N ARG A 283 -82.88 -24.17 36.94
CA ARG A 283 -84.23 -24.72 36.91
C ARG A 283 -84.33 -26.03 37.71
N ASN A 284 -83.35 -26.92 37.57
CA ASN A 284 -83.32 -28.19 38.28
C ASN A 284 -83.06 -28.01 39.78
N ARG A 285 -82.25 -27.02 40.18
CA ARG A 285 -82.08 -26.64 41.59
C ARG A 285 -83.39 -26.17 42.22
N GLN A 286 -84.15 -25.34 41.51
CA GLN A 286 -85.45 -24.87 41.96
C GLN A 286 -86.47 -26.02 42.06
N ALA A 287 -86.50 -26.92 41.07
CA ALA A 287 -87.35 -28.11 41.11
C ALA A 287 -86.99 -29.04 42.27
N LEU A 288 -85.70 -29.29 42.50
CA LEU A 288 -85.21 -30.09 43.62
C LEU A 288 -85.60 -29.46 44.96
N GLN A 289 -85.43 -28.15 45.14
CA GLN A 289 -85.87 -27.45 46.36
C GLN A 289 -87.37 -27.65 46.61
N GLY A 290 -88.19 -27.55 45.56
CA GLY A 290 -89.64 -27.79 45.65
C GLY A 290 -90.01 -29.24 45.94
N GLU A 291 -89.23 -30.22 45.47
CA GLU A 291 -89.41 -31.64 45.81
C GLU A 291 -89.02 -31.93 47.27
N LEU A 292 -87.90 -31.38 47.72
CA LEU A 292 -87.43 -31.53 49.09
C LEU A 292 -88.40 -30.91 50.09
N SER A 293 -88.97 -29.74 49.79
CA SER A 293 -89.99 -29.12 50.65
C SER A 293 -91.27 -29.96 50.75
N LYS A 294 -91.68 -30.63 49.66
CA LYS A 294 -92.82 -31.56 49.70
C LYS A 294 -92.52 -32.79 50.57
N LEU A 295 -91.32 -33.34 50.44
CA LEU A 295 -90.88 -34.46 51.28
C LEU A 295 -90.77 -34.05 52.75
N ASP A 296 -90.32 -32.84 53.05
CA ASP A 296 -90.31 -32.29 54.41
C ASP A 296 -91.73 -32.23 54.99
N HIS A 297 -92.69 -31.70 54.24
CA HIS A 297 -94.09 -31.71 54.66
C HIS A 297 -94.65 -33.13 54.88
N MET A 298 -94.28 -34.10 54.03
CA MET A 298 -94.67 -35.50 54.23
C MET A 298 -94.01 -36.13 55.47
N ILE A 299 -92.76 -35.79 55.76
CA ILE A 299 -92.08 -36.24 56.98
C ILE A 299 -92.80 -35.67 58.20
N ASP A 300 -93.14 -34.38 58.20
CA ASP A 300 -93.85 -33.74 59.30
C ASP A 300 -95.24 -34.37 59.54
N GLN A 301 -95.97 -34.70 58.47
CA GLN A 301 -97.26 -35.41 58.55
C GLN A 301 -97.10 -36.82 59.14
N ASN A 302 -96.19 -37.64 58.59
CA ASN A 302 -95.96 -39.00 59.09
C ASN A 302 -95.41 -39.01 60.52
N ARG A 303 -94.60 -38.01 60.87
CA ARG A 303 -94.08 -37.82 62.23
C ARG A 303 -95.22 -37.51 63.20
N ALA A 304 -96.14 -36.62 62.84
CA ALA A 304 -97.31 -36.34 63.65
C ALA A 304 -98.20 -37.58 63.85
N GLU A 305 -98.36 -38.42 62.81
CA GLU A 305 -99.08 -39.70 62.92
C GLU A 305 -98.35 -40.71 63.82
N TYR A 306 -97.02 -40.81 63.70
CA TYR A 306 -96.21 -41.65 64.57
C TYR A 306 -96.28 -41.18 66.04
N ASP A 307 -96.13 -39.87 66.29
CA ASP A 307 -96.22 -39.28 67.63
C ASP A 307 -97.62 -39.55 68.24
N TYR A 308 -98.68 -39.41 67.45
CA TYR A 308 -100.03 -39.80 67.87
C TYR A 308 -100.12 -41.29 68.20
N ALA A 309 -99.65 -42.19 67.33
CA ALA A 309 -99.64 -43.63 67.58
C ALA A 309 -98.81 -44.01 68.82
N GLU A 310 -97.70 -43.32 69.07
CA GLU A 310 -96.86 -43.50 70.25
C GLU A 310 -97.59 -43.07 71.53
N THR A 311 -98.30 -41.93 71.52
CA THR A 311 -99.13 -41.52 72.66
C THR A 311 -100.25 -42.52 72.93
N VAL A 312 -100.90 -43.06 71.89
CA VAL A 312 -101.95 -44.08 72.00
C VAL A 312 -101.40 -45.38 72.59
N VAL A 313 -100.24 -45.86 72.13
CA VAL A 313 -99.56 -47.04 72.72
C VAL A 313 -99.19 -46.79 74.18
N GLY A 314 -98.68 -45.59 74.52
CA GLY A 314 -98.37 -45.21 75.89
C GLY A 314 -99.60 -45.18 76.81
N LEU A 315 -100.74 -44.71 76.32
CA LEU A 315 -102.02 -44.76 77.03
C LEU A 315 -102.54 -46.19 77.16
N ALA A 316 -102.52 -46.98 76.08
CA ALA A 316 -102.93 -48.38 76.05
C ALA A 316 -102.12 -49.23 77.03
N ARG A 317 -100.81 -49.01 77.14
CA ARG A 317 -99.93 -49.66 78.13
C ARG A 317 -100.36 -49.38 79.57
N LYS A 318 -100.74 -48.14 79.88
CA LYS A 318 -101.24 -47.75 81.22
C LYS A 318 -102.59 -48.39 81.54
N LEU A 319 -103.48 -48.52 80.56
CA LEU A 319 -104.81 -49.14 80.72
C LEU A 319 -104.73 -50.67 80.86
N LEU A 320 -103.81 -51.31 80.13
CA LEU A 320 -103.53 -52.75 80.22
C LEU A 320 -103.06 -53.14 81.64
N GLY A 321 -102.15 -52.34 82.23
CA GLY A 321 -101.68 -52.55 83.61
C GLY A 321 -102.76 -52.35 84.69
N LYS A 322 -103.91 -51.74 84.34
CA LYS A 322 -105.08 -51.55 85.21
C LYS A 322 -106.22 -52.56 84.92
N GLY A 323 -106.03 -53.49 83.99
CA GLY A 323 -107.03 -54.50 83.60
C GLY A 323 -108.20 -53.98 82.76
N ALA A 324 -108.13 -52.76 82.23
CA ALA A 324 -109.24 -52.08 81.53
C ALA A 324 -109.22 -52.23 80.00
N LEU A 325 -108.27 -52.98 79.44
CA LEU A 325 -108.06 -53.14 77.99
C LEU A 325 -107.68 -54.59 77.64
N SER A 326 -108.14 -55.09 76.49
CA SER A 326 -107.77 -56.43 75.99
C SER A 326 -106.35 -56.45 75.39
N GLY A 327 -105.64 -57.57 75.52
CA GLY A 327 -104.31 -57.77 74.94
C GLY A 327 -104.28 -57.62 73.42
N GLU A 328 -105.36 -57.98 72.72
CA GLU A 328 -105.49 -57.81 71.27
C GLU A 328 -105.50 -56.33 70.85
N GLN A 329 -106.19 -55.48 71.60
CA GLN A 329 -106.27 -54.03 71.33
C GLN A 329 -104.91 -53.34 71.53
N TYR A 330 -104.12 -53.80 72.50
CA TYR A 330 -102.74 -53.33 72.68
C TYR A 330 -101.84 -53.73 71.49
N GLN A 331 -101.95 -54.99 71.03
CA GLN A 331 -101.21 -55.47 69.85
C GLN A 331 -101.56 -54.68 68.59
N GLN A 332 -102.84 -54.34 68.38
CA GLN A 332 -103.27 -53.49 67.26
C GLN A 332 -102.63 -52.09 67.32
N ALA A 333 -102.54 -51.48 68.51
CA ALA A 333 -101.88 -50.19 68.70
C ALA A 333 -100.36 -50.27 68.45
N GLU A 334 -99.68 -51.32 68.92
CA GLU A 334 -98.25 -51.55 68.65
C GLU A 334 -97.95 -51.74 67.16
N VAL A 335 -98.78 -52.52 66.47
CA VAL A 335 -98.69 -52.71 65.01
C VAL A 335 -98.86 -51.36 64.32
N LYS A 336 -99.84 -50.54 64.71
CA LYS A 336 -100.05 -49.21 64.12
C LYS A 336 -98.87 -48.27 64.35
N ARG A 337 -98.25 -48.27 65.54
CA ARG A 337 -97.00 -47.51 65.80
C ARG A 337 -95.85 -48.01 64.91
N ARG A 338 -95.66 -49.33 64.78
CA ARG A 338 -94.60 -49.91 63.95
C ARG A 338 -94.76 -49.53 62.47
N VAL A 339 -96.00 -49.59 61.96
CA VAL A 339 -96.32 -49.18 60.59
C VAL A 339 -96.04 -47.69 60.37
N SER A 340 -96.51 -46.82 61.27
CA SER A 340 -96.32 -45.36 61.16
C SER A 340 -94.84 -44.98 61.23
N ARG A 341 -94.05 -45.65 62.08
CA ARG A 341 -92.59 -45.49 62.14
C ARG A 341 -91.91 -45.90 60.83
N SER A 342 -92.28 -47.06 60.28
CA SER A 342 -91.74 -47.54 59.01
C SER A 342 -92.06 -46.58 57.86
N GLN A 343 -93.26 -45.98 57.86
CA GLN A 343 -93.67 -44.99 56.85
C GLN A 343 -92.84 -43.71 56.97
N GLU A 344 -92.63 -43.20 58.18
CA GLU A 344 -91.77 -42.03 58.42
C GLU A 344 -90.32 -42.30 57.98
N GLU A 345 -89.74 -43.44 58.36
CA GLU A 345 -88.38 -43.84 57.96
C GLU A 345 -88.27 -44.00 56.43
N GLN A 346 -89.31 -44.51 55.76
CA GLN A 346 -89.35 -44.63 54.30
C GLN A 346 -89.29 -43.25 53.63
N VAL A 347 -90.09 -42.27 54.05
CA VAL A 347 -90.04 -40.92 53.47
C VAL A 347 -88.70 -40.22 53.79
N LYS A 348 -88.16 -40.40 55.01
CA LYS A 348 -86.82 -39.89 55.38
C LYS A 348 -85.72 -40.46 54.48
N SER A 349 -85.76 -41.76 54.18
CA SER A 349 -84.81 -42.41 53.28
C SER A 349 -84.96 -41.93 51.83
N GLN A 350 -86.19 -41.72 51.35
CA GLN A 350 -86.46 -41.13 50.04
C GLN A 350 -85.88 -39.71 49.94
N LYS A 351 -86.06 -38.88 50.97
CA LYS A 351 -85.47 -37.55 51.03
C LYS A 351 -83.94 -37.61 50.96
N ARG A 352 -83.29 -38.43 51.79
CA ARG A 352 -81.82 -38.59 51.77
C ARG A 352 -81.31 -39.09 50.42
N ALA A 353 -82.01 -40.03 49.79
CA ALA A 353 -81.65 -40.54 48.47
C ALA A 353 -81.72 -39.41 47.42
N ARG A 354 -82.78 -38.58 47.48
CA ARG A 354 -82.95 -37.47 46.55
C ARG A 354 -81.97 -36.31 46.80
N GLU A 355 -81.67 -36.00 48.06
CA GLU A 355 -80.63 -35.03 48.45
C GLU A 355 -79.25 -35.48 47.98
N ALA A 356 -78.93 -36.78 48.07
CA ALA A 356 -77.66 -37.34 47.62
C ALA A 356 -77.52 -37.33 46.09
N GLU A 357 -78.61 -37.54 45.34
CA GLU A 357 -78.63 -37.40 43.88
C GLU A 357 -78.48 -35.93 43.46
N GLY A 358 -79.15 -35.03 44.18
CA GLY A 358 -79.02 -33.58 44.05
C GLY A 358 -79.19 -33.11 42.60
N THR A 359 -78.25 -32.27 42.16
CA THR A 359 -78.16 -31.78 40.77
C THR A 359 -76.90 -32.24 40.05
N LEU A 360 -76.27 -33.33 40.51
CA LEU A 360 -74.95 -33.79 40.04
C LEU A 360 -74.87 -33.95 38.51
N VAL A 361 -75.93 -34.45 37.88
CA VAL A 361 -75.99 -34.65 36.42
C VAL A 361 -75.93 -33.32 35.67
N SER A 362 -76.70 -32.31 36.12
CA SER A 362 -76.72 -30.98 35.51
C SER A 362 -75.43 -30.22 35.77
N GLU A 363 -74.80 -30.40 36.95
CA GLU A 363 -73.49 -29.81 37.25
C GLU A 363 -72.39 -30.43 36.39
N ALA A 364 -72.41 -31.75 36.19
CA ALA A 364 -71.47 -32.42 35.30
C ALA A 364 -71.64 -31.99 33.83
N GLU A 365 -72.88 -31.80 33.36
CA GLU A 365 -73.13 -31.31 32.00
C GLU A 365 -72.67 -29.86 31.85
N LEU A 366 -72.92 -28.98 32.83
CA LEU A 366 -72.42 -27.61 32.83
C LEU A 366 -70.89 -27.58 32.76
N ALA A 367 -70.21 -28.34 33.61
CA ALA A 367 -68.75 -28.45 33.61
C ALA A 367 -68.21 -28.92 32.25
N ARG A 368 -68.90 -29.88 31.60
CA ARG A 368 -68.55 -30.34 30.25
C ARG A 368 -68.73 -29.25 29.18
N ARG A 369 -69.75 -28.39 29.29
CA ARG A 369 -69.95 -27.27 28.37
C ARG A 369 -68.95 -26.14 28.60
N GLU A 370 -68.57 -25.90 29.85
CA GLU A 370 -67.52 -24.94 30.20
C GLU A 370 -66.17 -25.33 29.61
N THR A 371 -65.78 -26.61 29.69
CA THR A 371 -64.53 -27.08 29.08
C THR A 371 -64.55 -26.95 27.57
N GLN A 372 -65.65 -27.32 26.90
CA GLN A 372 -65.82 -27.15 25.45
C GLN A 372 -65.74 -25.67 25.02
N TRP A 373 -66.36 -24.77 25.78
CA TRP A 373 -66.28 -23.34 25.51
C TRP A 373 -64.85 -22.81 25.72
N ALA A 374 -64.17 -23.23 26.78
CA ALA A 374 -62.79 -22.85 27.05
C ALA A 374 -61.81 -23.34 25.96
N GLU A 375 -61.96 -24.57 25.49
CA GLU A 375 -61.20 -25.15 24.37
C GLU A 375 -61.45 -24.42 23.05
N ALA A 376 -62.70 -24.11 22.74
CA ALA A 376 -63.03 -23.34 21.55
C ALA A 376 -62.39 -21.94 21.61
N ARG A 377 -62.43 -21.30 22.79
CA ARG A 377 -61.85 -19.97 23.02
C ARG A 377 -60.33 -19.97 22.95
N SER A 378 -59.66 -20.97 23.51
CA SER A 378 -58.20 -21.09 23.42
C SER A 378 -57.76 -21.31 21.97
N THR A 379 -58.49 -22.13 21.22
CA THR A 379 -58.24 -22.34 19.78
C THR A 379 -58.39 -21.04 18.99
N LEU A 380 -59.44 -20.25 19.27
CA LEU A 380 -59.62 -18.93 18.65
C LEU A 380 -58.46 -17.99 19.00
N ALA A 381 -58.05 -17.94 20.26
CA ALA A 381 -56.94 -17.09 20.71
C ALA A 381 -55.62 -17.45 20.00
N LEU A 382 -55.37 -18.73 19.74
CA LEU A 382 -54.21 -19.17 18.96
C LEU A 382 -54.29 -18.72 17.49
N LEU A 383 -55.47 -18.80 16.87
CA LEU A 383 -55.68 -18.34 15.49
C LEU A 383 -55.55 -16.81 15.36
N GLU A 384 -56.02 -16.05 16.35
CA GLU A 384 -55.92 -14.58 16.41
C GLU A 384 -54.52 -14.08 16.74
N ALA A 385 -53.78 -14.79 17.59
CA ALA A 385 -52.37 -14.50 17.85
C ALA A 385 -51.50 -14.69 16.59
N GLY A 386 -51.97 -15.52 15.65
CA GLY A 386 -51.35 -15.71 14.35
C GLY A 386 -49.97 -16.36 14.45
N THR A 387 -49.10 -16.02 13.49
CA THR A 387 -47.73 -16.55 13.45
C THR A 387 -46.85 -15.85 14.49
N ARG A 388 -45.94 -16.61 15.09
CA ARG A 388 -44.97 -16.10 16.07
C ARG A 388 -44.06 -15.03 15.44
N PRO A 389 -43.77 -13.93 16.16
CA PRO A 389 -42.92 -12.85 15.63
C PRO A 389 -41.52 -13.35 15.27
N GLU A 390 -40.99 -14.32 16.01
CA GLU A 390 -39.68 -14.92 15.74
C GLU A 390 -39.64 -15.64 14.39
N GLU A 391 -40.74 -16.29 13.98
CA GLU A 391 -40.85 -16.96 12.69
C GLU A 391 -40.92 -15.95 11.53
N ILE A 392 -41.61 -14.83 11.73
CA ILE A 392 -41.67 -13.72 10.77
C ILE A 392 -40.27 -13.10 10.63
N GLU A 393 -39.55 -12.89 11.72
CA GLU A 393 -38.18 -12.37 11.69
C GLU A 393 -37.22 -13.31 10.95
N VAL A 394 -37.31 -14.63 11.19
CA VAL A 394 -36.50 -15.62 10.46
C VAL A 394 -36.80 -15.57 8.96
N ALA A 395 -38.08 -15.49 8.56
CA ALA A 395 -38.46 -15.38 7.16
C ALA A 395 -38.00 -14.04 6.54
N ARG A 396 -38.07 -12.94 7.29
CA ARG A 396 -37.59 -11.62 6.86
C ARG A 396 -36.06 -11.61 6.68
N ALA A 397 -35.32 -12.22 7.60
CA ALA A 397 -33.87 -12.37 7.49
C ALA A 397 -33.50 -13.24 6.27
N HIS A 398 -34.27 -14.30 6.00
CA HIS A 398 -34.08 -15.12 4.82
C HIS A 398 -34.32 -14.34 3.52
N LEU A 399 -35.41 -13.54 3.44
CA LEU A 399 -35.66 -12.66 2.30
C LEU A 399 -34.51 -11.67 2.09
N ALA A 400 -34.07 -10.99 3.15
CA ALA A 400 -32.96 -10.05 3.08
C ALA A 400 -31.68 -10.70 2.52
N ARG A 401 -31.33 -11.90 3.01
CA ARG A 401 -30.16 -12.66 2.52
C ARG A 401 -30.25 -12.94 1.02
N VAL A 402 -31.40 -13.44 0.55
CA VAL A 402 -31.59 -13.78 -0.88
C VAL A 402 -31.64 -12.52 -1.75
N GLU A 403 -32.19 -11.41 -1.24
CA GLU A 403 -32.16 -10.12 -1.94
C GLU A 403 -30.74 -9.55 -2.09
N GLU A 404 -29.87 -9.70 -1.08
CA GLU A 404 -28.45 -9.32 -1.19
C GLU A 404 -27.72 -10.18 -2.23
N GLU A 405 -27.98 -11.50 -2.26
CA GLU A 405 -27.42 -12.39 -3.28
C GLU A 405 -27.85 -11.98 -4.69
N ALA A 406 -29.14 -11.61 -4.89
CA ALA A 406 -29.62 -11.10 -6.16
C ALA A 406 -28.96 -9.77 -6.53
N ARG A 407 -28.85 -8.83 -5.58
CA ARG A 407 -28.17 -7.54 -5.79
C ARG A 407 -26.69 -7.70 -6.12
N PHE A 408 -26.01 -8.68 -5.53
CA PHE A 408 -24.63 -9.00 -5.86
C PHE A 408 -24.47 -9.42 -7.33
N LEU A 409 -25.36 -10.29 -7.83
CA LEU A 409 -25.35 -10.72 -9.23
C LEU A 409 -25.68 -9.57 -10.19
N GLU A 410 -26.65 -8.71 -9.84
CA GLU A 410 -26.98 -7.52 -10.63
C GLU A 410 -25.83 -6.49 -10.66
N ALA A 411 -25.13 -6.30 -9.54
CA ALA A 411 -23.93 -5.47 -9.48
C ALA A 411 -22.80 -6.06 -10.34
N GLY A 412 -22.69 -7.39 -10.41
CA GLY A 412 -21.80 -8.09 -11.33
C GLY A 412 -22.16 -7.80 -12.79
N ARG A 413 -23.45 -7.83 -13.14
CA ARG A 413 -23.94 -7.49 -14.49
C ARG A 413 -23.59 -6.05 -14.89
N ASN A 414 -23.76 -5.09 -13.99
CA ASN A 414 -23.43 -3.69 -14.28
C ASN A 414 -21.93 -3.48 -14.49
N ARG A 415 -21.08 -4.27 -13.80
CA ARG A 415 -19.63 -4.27 -13.99
C ARG A 415 -19.17 -4.91 -15.30
N LEU A 416 -20.03 -5.62 -16.04
CA LEU A 416 -19.68 -6.11 -17.38
C LEU A 416 -19.49 -4.99 -18.41
N VAL A 417 -20.00 -3.79 -18.12
CA VAL A 417 -19.90 -2.63 -18.99
C VAL A 417 -18.68 -1.81 -18.57
N ILE A 418 -17.66 -1.80 -19.43
CA ILE A 418 -16.38 -1.15 -19.14
C ILE A 418 -16.35 0.20 -19.83
N THR A 419 -16.25 1.25 -19.03
CA THR A 419 -16.20 2.65 -19.49
C THR A 419 -14.84 3.27 -19.20
N SER A 420 -14.47 4.29 -19.96
CA SER A 420 -13.24 5.04 -19.73
C SER A 420 -13.43 6.08 -18.60
N PRO A 421 -12.58 6.13 -17.55
CA PRO A 421 -12.66 7.17 -16.53
C PRO A 421 -12.10 8.52 -17.01
N ILE A 422 -11.31 8.53 -18.08
CA ILE A 422 -10.64 9.73 -18.61
C ILE A 422 -10.93 9.93 -20.10
N SER A 423 -10.76 11.15 -20.59
CA SER A 423 -10.80 11.42 -22.04
C SER A 423 -9.38 11.30 -22.60
N GLY A 424 -9.17 10.44 -23.60
CA GLY A 424 -7.82 10.12 -24.10
C GLY A 424 -7.82 9.31 -25.40
N ILE A 425 -6.67 8.73 -25.72
CA ILE A 425 -6.47 7.84 -26.87
C ILE A 425 -6.13 6.44 -26.38
N VAL A 426 -6.66 5.42 -27.05
CA VAL A 426 -6.34 4.01 -26.79
C VAL A 426 -4.96 3.68 -27.39
N THR A 427 -4.01 3.22 -26.56
CA THR A 427 -2.65 2.85 -26.99
C THR A 427 -2.43 1.36 -27.16
N THR A 428 -3.37 0.52 -26.72
CA THR A 428 -3.21 -0.94 -26.83
C THR A 428 -3.38 -1.41 -28.27
N PRO A 429 -2.42 -2.16 -28.83
CA PRO A 429 -2.47 -2.57 -30.22
C PRO A 429 -3.53 -3.62 -30.47
N ARG A 430 -4.24 -3.48 -31.59
CA ARG A 430 -5.22 -4.44 -32.13
C ARG A 430 -6.24 -4.87 -31.07
N LEU A 431 -6.85 -3.89 -30.42
CA LEU A 431 -7.79 -4.14 -29.32
C LEU A 431 -9.04 -4.89 -29.82
N LYS A 432 -9.47 -4.62 -31.05
CA LYS A 432 -10.61 -5.31 -31.68
C LYS A 432 -10.35 -6.79 -31.95
N GLU A 433 -9.12 -7.20 -32.23
CA GLU A 433 -8.77 -8.62 -32.43
C GLU A 433 -8.86 -9.43 -31.12
N ARG A 434 -8.89 -8.76 -29.95
CA ARG A 434 -9.02 -9.43 -28.65
C ARG A 434 -10.46 -9.84 -28.31
N THR A 435 -11.45 -9.51 -29.16
CA THR A 435 -12.84 -9.98 -28.97
C THR A 435 -12.90 -11.51 -28.96
N GLY A 436 -13.64 -12.07 -28.01
CA GLY A 436 -13.76 -13.51 -27.77
C GLY A 436 -12.76 -14.07 -26.75
N LEU A 437 -11.74 -13.30 -26.34
CA LEU A 437 -10.79 -13.74 -25.33
C LEU A 437 -11.45 -13.81 -23.94
N PHE A 438 -11.14 -14.87 -23.18
CA PHE A 438 -11.48 -14.95 -21.77
C PHE A 438 -10.49 -14.12 -20.93
N LEU A 439 -11.04 -13.27 -20.06
CA LEU A 439 -10.27 -12.43 -19.16
C LEU A 439 -10.60 -12.80 -17.71
N SER A 440 -9.57 -12.92 -16.89
CA SER A 440 -9.70 -13.06 -15.44
C SER A 440 -9.91 -11.70 -14.78
N GLU A 441 -10.52 -11.68 -13.60
CA GLU A 441 -10.65 -10.45 -12.81
C GLU A 441 -9.27 -9.81 -12.53
N GLY A 442 -9.18 -8.50 -12.76
CA GLY A 442 -7.94 -7.73 -12.62
C GLY A 442 -6.99 -7.76 -13.82
N GLN A 443 -7.27 -8.60 -14.84
CA GLN A 443 -6.46 -8.68 -16.05
C GLN A 443 -6.58 -7.40 -16.89
N PRO A 444 -5.48 -6.86 -17.43
CA PRO A 444 -5.52 -5.64 -18.23
C PRO A 444 -6.14 -5.86 -19.60
N ILE A 445 -7.02 -4.94 -19.99
CA ILE A 445 -7.76 -4.95 -21.25
C ILE A 445 -7.10 -4.01 -22.23
N CYS A 446 -7.07 -2.73 -21.87
CA CYS A 446 -6.48 -1.68 -22.68
C CYS A 446 -5.95 -0.53 -21.82
N GLU A 447 -5.17 0.32 -22.45
CA GLU A 447 -4.58 1.51 -21.84
C GLU A 447 -5.09 2.74 -22.56
N ILE A 448 -5.41 3.77 -21.77
CA ILE A 448 -5.89 5.05 -22.26
C ILE A 448 -4.95 6.13 -21.75
N GLU A 449 -4.46 6.94 -22.68
CA GLU A 449 -3.49 8.01 -22.41
C GLU A 449 -4.08 9.38 -22.77
N THR A 450 -3.84 10.37 -21.91
CA THR A 450 -4.27 11.75 -22.17
C THR A 450 -3.20 12.50 -22.99
N LEU A 451 -3.60 13.08 -24.13
CA LEU A 451 -2.70 13.87 -25.01
C LEU A 451 -2.76 15.40 -24.79
N SER A 452 -3.61 15.88 -23.87
CA SER A 452 -3.70 17.33 -23.60
C SER A 452 -2.44 17.88 -22.94
N ILE A 453 -1.84 17.10 -22.04
CA ILE A 453 -0.62 17.44 -21.29
C ILE A 453 0.35 16.27 -21.44
N LEU A 454 1.55 16.57 -21.95
CA LEU A 454 2.64 15.62 -22.04
C LEU A 454 3.73 15.98 -21.03
N GLU A 455 4.42 14.99 -20.52
CA GLU A 455 5.58 15.13 -19.65
C GLU A 455 6.81 14.55 -20.36
N ALA A 456 7.88 15.33 -20.47
CA ALA A 456 9.18 14.81 -20.88
C ALA A 456 9.99 14.42 -19.64
N GLU A 457 10.36 13.15 -19.57
CA GLU A 457 11.32 12.62 -18.60
C GLU A 457 12.72 12.76 -19.18
N VAL A 458 13.48 13.73 -18.68
CA VAL A 458 14.86 14.00 -19.13
C VAL A 458 15.84 13.34 -18.15
N ALA A 459 16.62 12.39 -18.63
CA ALA A 459 17.71 11.77 -17.87
C ALA A 459 18.94 12.70 -17.89
N VAL A 460 19.16 13.40 -16.80
CA VAL A 460 20.32 14.27 -16.57
C VAL A 460 21.36 13.51 -15.77
N ASP A 461 22.64 13.69 -16.08
CA ASP A 461 23.74 13.11 -15.32
C ASP A 461 23.71 13.59 -13.85
N GLU A 462 23.88 12.68 -12.89
CA GLU A 462 23.89 13.00 -11.46
C GLU A 462 24.91 14.11 -11.14
N GLN A 463 26.01 14.20 -11.89
CA GLN A 463 27.02 15.24 -11.69
C GLN A 463 26.51 16.64 -12.02
N ASP A 464 25.52 16.75 -12.92
CA ASP A 464 25.04 18.00 -13.46
C ASP A 464 23.71 18.45 -12.82
N ILE A 465 23.09 17.61 -12.00
CA ILE A 465 21.75 17.84 -11.43
C ILE A 465 21.68 19.06 -10.51
N LEU A 466 22.76 19.38 -9.78
CA LEU A 466 22.82 20.51 -8.84
C LEU A 466 22.58 21.88 -9.52
N ARG A 467 22.77 21.94 -10.85
CA ARG A 467 22.59 23.16 -11.65
C ARG A 467 21.17 23.34 -12.15
N VAL A 468 20.39 22.26 -12.19
CA VAL A 468 19.01 22.26 -12.69
C VAL A 468 18.08 22.76 -11.59
N ARG A 469 17.21 23.71 -11.92
CA ARG A 469 16.19 24.26 -11.01
C ARG A 469 14.80 24.21 -11.65
N PRO A 470 13.73 24.01 -10.87
CA PRO A 470 12.37 24.15 -11.36
C PRO A 470 12.14 25.52 -12.03
N GLY A 471 11.37 25.54 -13.11
CA GLY A 471 11.05 26.74 -13.90
C GLY A 471 12.02 27.07 -15.04
N GLN A 472 13.18 26.40 -15.14
CA GLN A 472 14.12 26.60 -16.25
C GLN A 472 13.53 26.17 -17.60
N GLU A 473 13.92 26.86 -18.66
CA GLU A 473 13.51 26.54 -20.03
C GLU A 473 14.34 25.40 -20.61
N ILE A 474 13.67 24.50 -21.33
CA ILE A 474 14.25 23.30 -21.91
C ILE A 474 13.93 23.25 -23.39
N PHE A 475 14.94 22.98 -24.19
CA PHE A 475 14.81 22.72 -25.61
C PHE A 475 14.88 21.22 -25.86
N LEU A 476 13.77 20.66 -26.34
CA LEU A 476 13.61 19.25 -26.66
C LEU A 476 13.75 19.06 -28.18
N ARG A 477 14.64 18.17 -28.59
CA ARG A 477 14.78 17.74 -29.98
C ARG A 477 14.47 16.23 -30.10
N PRO A 478 13.25 15.86 -30.52
CA PRO A 478 12.88 14.48 -30.76
C PRO A 478 13.71 13.88 -31.90
N ARG A 479 14.08 12.60 -31.80
CA ARG A 479 14.78 11.87 -32.88
C ARG A 479 13.95 11.79 -34.16
N SER A 480 12.62 11.73 -34.02
CA SER A 480 11.68 11.71 -35.15
C SER A 480 11.67 13.01 -35.96
N ARG A 481 12.14 14.14 -35.39
CA ARG A 481 12.15 15.46 -36.04
C ARG A 481 13.41 16.26 -35.67
N PRO A 482 14.56 15.97 -36.30
CA PRO A 482 15.84 16.59 -35.92
C PRO A 482 15.90 18.11 -36.15
N PHE A 483 15.09 18.65 -37.07
CA PHE A 483 15.07 20.08 -37.41
C PHE A 483 14.06 20.90 -36.61
N GLN A 484 13.22 20.27 -35.78
CA GLN A 484 12.24 20.97 -34.95
C GLN A 484 12.68 20.95 -33.48
N THR A 485 12.66 22.11 -32.85
CA THR A 485 12.97 22.25 -31.43
C THR A 485 11.70 22.66 -30.70
N PHE A 486 11.33 21.91 -29.67
CA PHE A 486 10.16 22.17 -28.83
C PHE A 486 10.62 22.76 -27.51
N THR A 487 9.89 23.75 -27.01
CA THR A 487 10.19 24.41 -25.74
C THR A 487 9.29 23.87 -24.63
N ALA A 488 9.88 23.48 -23.51
CA ALA A 488 9.19 23.06 -22.30
C ALA A 488 9.80 23.74 -21.06
N ARG A 489 9.18 23.58 -19.89
CA ARG A 489 9.71 24.06 -18.62
C ARG A 489 9.90 22.92 -17.63
N VAL A 490 10.94 23.02 -16.80
CA VAL A 490 11.17 22.08 -15.69
C VAL A 490 10.03 22.25 -14.68
N ASP A 491 9.27 21.19 -14.44
CA ASP A 491 8.23 21.17 -13.42
C ASP A 491 8.81 20.70 -12.08
N ARG A 492 9.46 19.54 -12.08
CA ARG A 492 10.04 18.92 -10.88
C ARG A 492 11.24 18.03 -11.20
N ILE A 493 12.06 17.78 -10.19
CA ILE A 493 13.24 16.92 -10.26
C ILE A 493 12.98 15.68 -9.41
N ALA A 494 13.31 14.49 -9.91
CA ALA A 494 13.16 13.25 -9.15
C ALA A 494 14.08 13.26 -7.92
N PRO A 495 13.58 12.88 -6.73
CA PRO A 495 14.40 12.82 -5.52
C PRO A 495 15.38 11.64 -5.51
N ALA A 496 15.19 10.65 -6.38
CA ALA A 496 16.00 9.43 -6.47
C ALA A 496 16.72 9.32 -7.82
N THR A 497 17.94 8.77 -7.78
CA THR A 497 18.72 8.42 -8.97
C THR A 497 18.21 7.13 -9.59
N THR A 498 18.03 7.11 -10.91
CA THR A 498 17.76 5.89 -11.69
C THR A 498 19.07 5.35 -12.26
N ARG A 499 19.47 4.13 -11.87
CA ARG A 499 20.62 3.42 -12.45
C ARG A 499 20.17 2.68 -13.70
N ALA A 500 20.62 3.13 -14.87
CA ALA A 500 20.57 2.49 -16.21
C ALA A 500 19.49 1.42 -16.47
N GLN A 501 18.27 1.66 -16.06
CA GLN A 501 17.10 1.30 -16.83
C GLN A 501 16.57 2.63 -17.33
N GLY A 502 16.79 2.91 -18.62
CA GLY A 502 16.18 4.08 -19.24
C GLY A 502 14.68 4.08 -18.95
N PRO A 503 14.03 5.26 -18.91
CA PRO A 503 12.60 5.34 -18.64
C PRO A 503 11.85 4.44 -19.64
N SER A 504 11.23 3.37 -19.10
CA SER A 504 10.45 2.37 -19.84
C SER A 504 11.23 1.47 -20.81
N GLY A 505 12.17 0.65 -20.33
CA GLY A 505 12.68 -0.53 -21.05
C GLY A 505 13.40 -0.27 -22.39
N ALA A 506 13.51 0.98 -22.82
CA ALA A 506 14.28 1.39 -23.97
C ALA A 506 15.76 1.31 -23.59
N VAL A 507 16.49 0.45 -24.30
CA VAL A 507 17.95 0.33 -24.24
C VAL A 507 18.54 1.73 -24.35
N ALA A 508 19.24 2.16 -23.31
CA ALA A 508 20.01 3.41 -23.35
C ALA A 508 20.91 3.37 -24.59
N PRO A 509 21.05 4.48 -25.35
CA PRO A 509 21.97 4.50 -26.48
C PRO A 509 23.35 4.03 -26.01
N ARG A 510 23.94 3.07 -26.74
CA ARG A 510 25.31 2.60 -26.46
C ARG A 510 26.25 3.80 -26.35
N PRO A 511 27.26 3.75 -25.46
CA PRO A 511 28.15 4.87 -25.17
C PRO A 511 29.04 5.33 -26.36
N GLU A 512 28.85 4.79 -27.57
CA GLU A 512 29.62 5.10 -28.77
C GLU A 512 29.41 6.53 -29.30
N ASP A 513 28.32 7.22 -28.92
CA ASP A 513 28.08 8.63 -29.32
C ASP A 513 28.91 9.66 -28.50
N ARG A 514 29.61 9.22 -27.45
CA ARG A 514 30.64 10.03 -26.80
C ARG A 514 31.98 9.67 -27.43
N GLY A 515 32.57 10.60 -28.19
CA GLY A 515 33.98 10.55 -28.61
C GLY A 515 35.00 10.63 -27.46
N GLY A 516 34.65 10.08 -26.29
CA GLY A 516 35.49 9.93 -25.12
C GLY A 516 35.44 8.49 -24.68
N ILE A 517 36.62 7.90 -24.49
CA ILE A 517 36.84 6.53 -24.03
C ILE A 517 36.02 6.32 -22.75
N ALA A 518 34.95 5.51 -22.83
CA ALA A 518 34.18 5.13 -21.66
C ALA A 518 35.02 4.15 -20.83
N GLU A 519 35.35 4.53 -19.60
CA GLU A 519 36.03 3.64 -18.65
C GLU A 519 35.12 2.43 -18.32
N PRO A 520 35.62 1.19 -18.40
CA PRO A 520 34.84 0.01 -18.06
C PRO A 520 34.59 -0.04 -16.54
N GLY A 521 33.32 0.14 -16.12
CA GLY A 521 32.88 -0.17 -14.76
C GLY A 521 32.07 0.92 -14.02
N LYS A 522 32.01 2.16 -14.51
CA LYS A 522 31.15 3.21 -13.94
C LYS A 522 29.93 3.46 -14.83
N VAL A 523 28.77 2.94 -14.43
CA VAL A 523 27.50 3.40 -14.98
C VAL A 523 27.12 4.69 -14.24
N PRO A 524 27.17 5.87 -14.88
CA PRO A 524 26.80 7.11 -14.20
C PRO A 524 25.33 7.05 -13.77
N GLY A 525 25.06 7.44 -12.52
CA GLY A 525 23.69 7.65 -12.05
C GLY A 525 23.05 8.76 -12.87
N SER A 526 21.77 8.59 -13.23
CA SER A 526 20.98 9.65 -13.88
C SER A 526 19.83 10.06 -12.99
N VAL A 527 19.53 11.34 -12.94
CA VAL A 527 18.35 11.88 -12.24
C VAL A 527 17.34 12.31 -13.30
N ILE A 528 16.09 11.87 -13.13
CA ILE A 528 15.00 12.20 -14.05
C ILE A 528 14.47 13.59 -13.70
N VAL A 529 14.47 14.48 -14.69
CA VAL A 529 13.86 15.80 -14.61
C VAL A 529 12.54 15.77 -15.39
N TYR A 530 11.44 16.04 -14.71
CA TYR A 530 10.09 16.04 -15.30
C TYR A 530 9.76 17.42 -15.84
N CYS A 531 9.36 17.46 -17.10
CA CYS A 531 9.17 18.71 -17.83
C CYS A 531 7.78 18.71 -18.46
N ARG A 532 6.91 19.62 -18.05
CA ARG A 532 5.52 19.69 -18.54
C ARG A 532 5.45 20.46 -19.86
N MET A 533 4.68 19.95 -20.81
CA MET A 533 4.38 20.63 -22.08
C MET A 533 2.91 20.45 -22.47
N ALA A 534 2.33 21.44 -23.15
CA ALA A 534 1.00 21.32 -23.74
C ALA A 534 1.06 20.42 -24.98
N GLY A 535 0.28 19.34 -25.03
CA GLY A 535 0.46 18.28 -26.03
C GLY A 535 -0.24 18.49 -27.38
N SER A 536 -1.28 19.32 -27.44
CA SER A 536 -2.20 19.36 -28.60
C SER A 536 -1.64 20.02 -29.87
N SER A 537 -0.60 20.85 -29.78
CA SER A 537 -0.12 21.66 -30.91
C SER A 537 1.11 21.10 -31.66
N TRP A 538 1.76 20.07 -31.14
CA TRP A 538 3.13 19.74 -31.57
C TRP A 538 3.29 18.41 -32.32
N GLY A 539 2.21 17.61 -32.45
CA GLY A 539 2.25 16.31 -33.12
C GLY A 539 3.28 15.34 -32.53
N LEU A 540 3.54 15.47 -31.22
CA LEU A 540 4.40 14.59 -30.43
C LEU A 540 3.57 13.38 -29.98
N ARG A 541 4.21 12.20 -29.96
CA ARG A 541 3.59 10.96 -29.47
C ARG A 541 4.27 10.51 -28.19
N THR A 542 3.53 9.80 -27.35
CA THR A 542 4.08 9.12 -26.18
C THR A 542 5.10 8.07 -26.63
N GLY A 543 6.14 7.85 -25.83
CA GLY A 543 7.27 6.98 -26.16
C GLY A 543 8.32 7.60 -27.10
N MET A 544 8.09 8.78 -27.67
CA MET A 544 9.13 9.46 -28.48
C MET A 544 10.37 9.78 -27.64
N THR A 545 11.55 9.50 -28.18
CA THR A 545 12.83 9.78 -27.54
C THR A 545 13.59 10.88 -28.26
N GLY A 546 14.49 11.55 -27.55
CA GLY A 546 15.25 12.67 -28.08
C GLY A 546 16.40 13.11 -27.21
N TYR A 547 16.97 14.26 -27.55
CA TYR A 547 17.96 14.94 -26.73
C TYR A 547 17.43 16.30 -26.26
N ALA A 548 17.55 16.54 -24.95
CA ALA A 548 17.10 17.75 -24.29
C ALA A 548 18.30 18.58 -23.88
N ARG A 549 18.15 19.91 -23.95
CA ARG A 549 19.10 20.87 -23.38
C ARG A 549 18.36 21.82 -22.44
N ILE A 550 18.75 21.79 -21.17
CA ILE A 550 18.22 22.65 -20.11
C ILE A 550 19.10 23.89 -20.02
N HIS A 551 18.48 25.08 -20.02
CA HIS A 551 19.20 26.34 -19.83
C HIS A 551 19.40 26.63 -18.34
N CYS A 552 20.64 26.54 -17.87
CA CYS A 552 20.99 26.73 -16.45
C CYS A 552 21.46 28.17 -16.12
N GLY A 553 21.34 29.10 -17.07
CA GLY A 553 21.70 30.51 -16.90
C GLY A 553 23.01 30.89 -17.61
N ARG A 554 23.54 32.08 -17.28
CA ARG A 554 24.78 32.61 -17.85
C ARG A 554 25.85 32.70 -16.78
N LEU A 555 26.93 31.93 -16.93
CA LEU A 555 28.06 31.90 -16.01
C LEU A 555 29.32 32.47 -16.70
N PRO A 556 30.22 33.14 -15.97
CA PRO A 556 31.50 33.58 -16.51
C PRO A 556 32.37 32.37 -16.90
N VAL A 557 33.13 32.49 -18.00
CA VAL A 557 33.95 31.40 -18.55
C VAL A 557 34.94 30.83 -17.52
N GLY A 558 35.51 31.67 -16.68
CA GLY A 558 36.43 31.27 -15.63
C GLY A 558 35.78 30.38 -14.58
N GLU A 559 34.51 30.62 -14.24
CA GLU A 559 33.76 29.80 -13.30
C GLU A 559 33.39 28.44 -13.93
N LEU A 560 32.95 28.42 -15.19
CA LEU A 560 32.70 27.17 -15.92
C LEU A 560 33.97 26.28 -16.03
N LEU A 561 35.11 26.88 -16.38
CA LEU A 561 36.40 26.18 -16.44
C LEU A 561 36.86 25.71 -15.07
N ALA A 562 36.72 26.55 -14.04
CA ALA A 562 37.06 26.19 -12.67
C ALA A 562 36.19 25.04 -12.17
N PHE A 563 34.88 25.03 -12.43
CA PHE A 563 34.00 23.92 -12.09
C PHE A 563 34.41 22.63 -12.80
N HIS A 564 34.79 22.69 -14.09
CA HIS A 564 35.24 21.51 -14.83
C HIS A 564 36.56 20.95 -14.28
N LEU A 565 37.52 21.83 -13.96
CA LEU A 565 38.82 21.48 -13.36
C LEU A 565 38.66 20.95 -11.93
N LEU A 566 37.88 21.64 -11.09
CA LEU A 566 37.58 21.23 -9.73
C LEU A 566 36.80 19.92 -9.69
N ARG A 567 35.94 19.66 -10.68
CA ARG A 567 35.26 18.37 -10.83
C ARG A 567 36.29 17.25 -11.02
N ILE A 568 37.16 17.36 -12.02
CA ILE A 568 38.21 16.34 -12.29
C ILE A 568 39.08 16.12 -11.05
N LEU A 569 39.51 17.20 -10.39
CA LEU A 569 40.29 17.12 -9.16
C LEU A 569 39.52 16.46 -7.99
N ARG A 570 38.25 16.80 -7.78
CA ARG A 570 37.48 16.32 -6.62
C ARG A 570 36.95 14.91 -6.79
N THR A 571 36.58 14.48 -8.00
CA THR A 571 36.05 13.12 -8.24
C THR A 571 37.13 12.06 -8.47
N GLU A 572 38.30 12.41 -9.02
CA GLU A 572 39.36 11.41 -9.27
C GLU A 572 40.42 11.34 -8.17
N PHE A 573 40.66 12.44 -7.45
CA PHE A 573 41.63 12.48 -6.35
C PHE A 573 40.98 12.42 -4.96
N TRP A 574 39.75 11.90 -4.89
CA TRP A 574 39.13 11.55 -3.61
C TRP A 574 39.85 10.32 -3.03
N TRP A 575 40.64 10.55 -1.97
CA TRP A 575 41.27 9.53 -1.12
C TRP A 575 40.91 9.80 0.33
#